data_AF-A0A258Y4X4-F1
#
_entry.id   AF-A0A258Y4X4-F1
#
_cell.length_a   1.000
_cell.length_b   1.000
_cell.length_c   1.000
_cell.angle_alpha   90.00
_cell.angle_beta   90.00
_cell.angle_gamma   90.00
#
_symmetry.space_group_name_H-M   'P 1'
#
loop_
_entity.id
_entity.type
_entity.pdbx_description
1 polymer ?
#
loop_
_entity_poly.entity_id
_entity_poly.type
_entity_poly.pdbx_seq_one_letter_code
_entity_poly.pdbx_strand_id
1 'polypeptide(L)'
;MKLVVLVSLLFLSNYATGQITSSLNSNNKIDSIFSNVFDTTINVIYIKKDSVQKKPAFFLDGKYIPASLLSSSKINPNKIKSINVVSEPFKIDNIDYWGKVQIVSIDNYIPKPISLKALKEKYTNLNNKPTLFMIDGNLVNEENSDYIVDEKNILSITVDTLKVKDEKIDLALVKILTKSEENIKKSKEIRIKGIGEN
;
A
#
# COMPACT_ATOMS: atom_id res chain seq x y z
N MET A 1 -5.03 -39.85 -68.41
CA MET A 1 -5.36 -40.03 -66.96
C MET A 1 -4.19 -39.77 -66.01
N LYS A 2 -2.92 -40.03 -66.36
CA LYS A 2 -1.78 -39.84 -65.42
C LYS A 2 -1.50 -38.37 -65.02
N LEU A 3 -1.71 -37.41 -65.91
CA LEU A 3 -1.47 -35.98 -65.63
C LEU A 3 -2.51 -35.37 -64.67
N VAL A 4 -3.78 -35.75 -64.82
CA VAL A 4 -4.90 -35.21 -64.00
C VAL A 4 -4.81 -35.71 -62.56
N VAL A 5 -4.36 -36.96 -62.35
CA VAL A 5 -4.14 -37.51 -61.00
C VAL A 5 -2.94 -36.85 -60.31
N LEU A 6 -1.88 -36.50 -61.05
CA LEU A 6 -0.71 -35.81 -60.50
C LEU A 6 -1.04 -34.37 -60.06
N VAL A 7 -1.85 -33.66 -60.86
CA VAL A 7 -2.32 -32.31 -60.51
C VAL A 7 -3.26 -32.36 -59.30
N SER A 8 -4.12 -33.38 -59.20
CA SER A 8 -4.99 -33.59 -58.04
C SER A 8 -4.20 -33.82 -56.75
N LEU A 9 -3.10 -34.57 -56.77
CA LEU A 9 -2.28 -34.80 -55.56
C LEU A 9 -1.54 -33.54 -55.07
N LEU A 10 -1.14 -32.64 -55.98
CA LEU A 10 -0.48 -31.37 -55.63
C LEU A 10 -1.44 -30.35 -54.98
N PHE A 11 -2.75 -30.47 -55.23
CA PHE A 11 -3.74 -29.62 -54.56
C PHE A 11 -4.09 -30.11 -53.14
N LEU A 12 -3.91 -31.40 -52.82
CA LEU A 12 -4.18 -31.90 -51.46
C LEU A 12 -3.08 -31.59 -50.44
N SER A 13 -1.83 -31.36 -50.87
CA SER A 13 -0.72 -31.07 -49.94
C SER A 13 -0.76 -29.65 -49.33
N ASN A 14 -1.57 -28.74 -49.88
CA ASN A 14 -1.71 -27.37 -49.36
C ASN A 14 -2.76 -27.22 -48.25
N TYR A 15 -3.50 -28.29 -47.92
CA TYR A 15 -4.48 -28.26 -46.82
C TYR A 15 -3.90 -28.73 -45.46
N ALA A 16 -2.62 -29.13 -45.41
CA ALA A 16 -2.05 -29.80 -44.23
C ALA A 16 -1.17 -28.93 -43.30
N THR A 17 -0.96 -27.64 -43.59
CA THR A 17 -0.26 -26.74 -42.64
C THR A 17 -0.97 -25.40 -42.54
N GLY A 18 -1.92 -25.33 -41.62
CA GLY A 18 -2.61 -24.11 -41.26
C GLY A 18 -3.00 -24.12 -39.79
N GLN A 19 -2.03 -24.30 -38.88
CA GLN A 19 -2.24 -23.83 -37.51
C GLN A 19 -2.30 -22.30 -37.59
N ILE A 20 -3.52 -21.79 -37.59
CA ILE A 20 -3.79 -20.39 -37.27
C ILE A 20 -3.40 -20.23 -35.80
N THR A 21 -2.28 -19.56 -35.52
CA THR A 21 -2.07 -19.02 -34.17
C THR A 21 -3.16 -18.00 -33.94
N SER A 22 -4.10 -18.31 -33.03
CA SER A 22 -5.17 -17.40 -32.64
C SER A 22 -4.60 -16.19 -31.93
N SER A 23 -4.20 -15.21 -32.72
CA SER A 23 -3.93 -13.84 -32.29
C SER A 23 -5.20 -13.04 -32.52
N LEU A 24 -6.04 -12.93 -31.49
CA LEU A 24 -6.87 -11.75 -31.24
C LEU A 24 -7.47 -11.79 -29.83
N ASN A 25 -6.97 -10.85 -29.03
CA ASN A 25 -7.57 -10.09 -27.93
C ASN A 25 -8.88 -10.54 -27.26
N SER A 26 -8.87 -10.25 -25.96
CA SER A 26 -10.02 -10.04 -25.07
C SER A 26 -10.70 -11.31 -24.57
N ASN A 27 -10.08 -11.90 -23.55
CA ASN A 27 -10.55 -11.63 -22.19
C ASN A 27 -9.33 -11.73 -21.29
N ASN A 28 -9.00 -10.64 -20.58
CA ASN A 28 -8.14 -10.72 -19.40
C ASN A 28 -8.89 -11.54 -18.35
N LYS A 29 -8.93 -12.86 -18.56
CA LYS A 29 -9.13 -13.79 -17.46
C LYS A 29 -7.85 -13.64 -16.65
N ILE A 30 -7.97 -12.90 -15.57
CA ILE A 30 -7.12 -13.14 -14.41
C ILE A 30 -7.47 -14.56 -14.02
N ASP A 31 -6.79 -15.54 -14.64
CA ASP A 31 -6.68 -16.84 -14.03
C ASP A 31 -5.84 -16.57 -12.79
N SER A 32 -6.53 -16.30 -11.69
CA SER A 32 -5.96 -16.60 -10.40
C SER A 32 -5.54 -18.05 -10.50
N ILE A 33 -4.24 -18.32 -10.67
CA ILE A 33 -3.67 -19.64 -10.45
C ILE A 33 -3.67 -19.87 -8.93
N PHE A 34 -4.85 -19.76 -8.33
CA PHE A 34 -5.22 -20.54 -7.18
C PHE A 34 -6.08 -21.65 -7.77
N SER A 35 -5.42 -22.58 -8.47
CA SER A 35 -5.95 -23.93 -8.52
C SER A 35 -6.02 -24.35 -7.05
N ASN A 36 -7.23 -24.46 -6.49
CA ASN A 36 -7.48 -25.14 -5.23
C ASN A 36 -7.18 -26.63 -5.42
N VAL A 37 -5.90 -26.95 -5.64
CA VAL A 37 -5.34 -28.24 -5.32
C VAL A 37 -5.03 -28.10 -3.84
N PHE A 38 -5.69 -28.90 -3.01
CA PHE A 38 -5.29 -29.03 -1.60
C PHE A 38 -3.93 -29.71 -1.57
N ASP A 39 -2.88 -28.90 -1.81
CA ASP A 39 -1.52 -29.33 -1.63
C ASP A 39 -1.29 -29.47 -0.13
N THR A 40 -0.97 -30.69 0.31
CA THR A 40 -0.67 -30.99 1.71
C THR A 40 0.72 -30.47 2.12
N THR A 41 1.43 -29.82 1.20
CA THR A 41 2.80 -29.34 1.38
C THR A 41 2.84 -27.84 1.63
N ILE A 42 3.68 -27.42 2.59
CA ILE A 42 3.88 -25.99 2.92
C ILE A 42 4.53 -25.28 1.73
N ASN A 43 3.85 -24.28 1.18
CA ASN A 43 4.38 -23.41 0.13
C ASN A 43 4.90 -22.09 0.73
N VAL A 44 6.16 -21.76 0.48
CA VAL A 44 6.81 -20.51 0.93
C VAL A 44 6.99 -19.58 -0.27
N ILE A 45 6.31 -18.44 -0.25
CA ILE A 45 6.34 -17.45 -1.33
C ILE A 45 7.08 -16.20 -0.85
N TYR A 46 8.18 -15.86 -1.53
CA TYR A 46 8.91 -14.61 -1.31
C TYR A 46 8.35 -13.52 -2.22
N ILE A 47 7.64 -12.56 -1.64
CA ILE A 47 7.08 -11.44 -2.37
C ILE A 47 8.17 -10.39 -2.61
N LYS A 48 8.49 -10.11 -3.87
CA LYS A 48 9.30 -8.94 -4.26
C LYS A 48 8.37 -7.76 -4.55
N LYS A 49 8.75 -6.56 -4.11
CA LYS A 49 7.97 -5.34 -4.30
C LYS A 49 8.14 -4.87 -5.75
N ASP A 50 7.16 -5.14 -6.60
CA ASP A 50 7.19 -4.67 -7.99
C ASP A 50 7.06 -3.14 -8.05
N SER A 51 8.05 -2.51 -8.68
CA SER A 51 8.13 -1.08 -8.91
C SER A 51 7.72 -0.77 -10.34
N VAL A 52 6.47 -0.39 -10.56
CA VAL A 52 5.99 0.74 -11.40
C VAL A 52 4.46 0.67 -11.34
N GLN A 53 3.87 1.36 -10.37
CA GLN A 53 2.44 1.68 -10.42
C GLN A 53 2.29 3.09 -11.01
N LYS A 54 1.28 3.27 -11.85
CA LYS A 54 0.83 4.58 -12.33
C LYS A 54 0.37 5.39 -11.11
N LYS A 55 1.23 6.27 -10.60
CA LYS A 55 0.95 7.02 -9.36
C LYS A 55 0.37 8.40 -9.71
N PRO A 56 -0.72 8.81 -9.05
CA PRO A 56 -1.15 10.21 -9.08
C PRO A 56 -0.27 11.05 -8.15
N ALA A 57 -0.16 12.34 -8.44
CA ALA A 57 0.34 13.33 -7.50
C ALA A 57 -0.79 13.82 -6.59
N PHE A 58 -0.47 14.19 -5.36
CA PHE A 58 -1.45 14.64 -4.39
C PHE A 58 -1.20 16.10 -4.00
N PHE A 59 -2.28 16.85 -3.87
CA PHE A 59 -2.26 18.25 -3.48
C PHE A 59 -3.26 18.50 -2.37
N LEU A 60 -2.86 19.24 -1.34
CA LEU A 60 -3.73 19.76 -0.30
C LEU A 60 -3.73 21.29 -0.38
N ASP A 61 -4.91 21.88 -0.61
CA ASP A 61 -5.08 23.33 -0.77
C ASP A 61 -4.10 23.94 -1.80
N GLY A 62 -3.90 23.22 -2.91
CA GLY A 62 -3.01 23.61 -3.99
C GLY A 62 -1.51 23.33 -3.75
N LYS A 63 -1.11 22.84 -2.58
CA LYS A 63 0.29 22.48 -2.27
C LYS A 63 0.54 21.00 -2.48
N TYR A 64 1.62 20.66 -3.17
CA TYR A 64 2.04 19.26 -3.34
C TYR A 64 2.32 18.61 -1.97
N ILE A 65 1.82 17.39 -1.79
CA ILE A 65 2.06 16.58 -0.60
C ILE A 65 2.51 15.17 -0.98
N PRO A 66 3.40 14.55 -0.18
CA PRO A 66 3.81 13.18 -0.41
C PRO A 66 2.65 12.21 -0.19
N ALA A 67 2.56 11.15 -1.00
CA ALA A 67 1.50 10.15 -0.94
C ALA A 67 1.41 9.46 0.44
N SER A 68 2.55 9.29 1.11
CA SER A 68 2.59 8.76 2.48
C SER A 68 1.72 9.57 3.43
N LEU A 69 1.67 10.90 3.32
CA LEU A 69 0.83 11.73 4.21
C LEU A 69 -0.67 11.40 4.12
N LEU A 70 -1.14 10.86 2.99
CA LEU A 70 -2.52 10.42 2.80
C LEU A 70 -2.77 9.01 3.30
N SER A 71 -1.86 8.09 2.99
CA SER A 71 -1.99 6.68 3.33
C SER A 71 -1.73 6.40 4.81
N SER A 72 -0.76 7.09 5.41
CA SER A 72 -0.19 6.78 6.73
C SER A 72 -1.03 7.23 7.90
N SER A 73 -1.49 8.48 7.83
CA SER A 73 -2.02 9.20 8.98
C SER A 73 -3.24 10.01 8.57
N LYS A 74 -4.00 9.43 7.62
CA LYS A 74 -5.22 9.95 6.98
C LYS A 74 -5.47 11.38 7.41
N ILE A 75 -5.10 12.36 6.57
CA ILE A 75 -5.58 13.74 6.74
C ILE A 75 -7.01 13.62 7.25
N ASN A 76 -7.27 14.19 8.42
CA ASN A 76 -8.49 13.90 9.15
C ASN A 76 -9.68 14.02 8.17
N PRO A 77 -10.43 12.95 7.89
CA PRO A 77 -11.46 12.99 6.86
C PRO A 77 -12.51 14.08 7.12
N ASN A 78 -12.77 14.39 8.40
CA ASN A 78 -13.67 15.45 8.84
C ASN A 78 -13.12 16.86 8.59
N LYS A 79 -11.88 16.98 8.10
CA LYS A 79 -11.24 18.23 7.68
C LYS A 79 -11.11 18.34 6.17
N ILE A 80 -11.68 17.41 5.40
CA ILE A 80 -11.71 17.47 3.94
C ILE A 80 -13.04 18.08 3.50
N LYS A 81 -12.96 19.16 2.73
CA LYS A 81 -14.12 19.85 2.14
C LYS A 81 -14.53 19.20 0.81
N SER A 82 -13.55 18.93 -0.06
CA SER A 82 -13.80 18.28 -1.35
C SER A 82 -12.55 17.60 -1.88
N ILE A 83 -12.75 16.65 -2.80
CA ILE A 83 -11.70 15.96 -3.54
C ILE A 83 -12.03 16.05 -5.02
N ASN A 84 -11.07 16.48 -5.84
CA ASN A 84 -11.16 16.53 -7.29
C ASN A 84 -10.03 15.71 -7.92
N VAL A 85 -10.34 14.96 -8.97
CA VAL A 85 -9.36 14.10 -9.65
C VAL A 85 -9.21 14.59 -11.09
N VAL A 86 -7.99 14.90 -11.50
CA VAL A 86 -7.65 15.34 -12.85
C VAL A 86 -6.69 14.33 -13.45
N SER A 87 -7.15 13.57 -14.45
CA SER A 87 -6.41 12.45 -15.06
C SER A 87 -5.45 12.87 -16.18
N GLU A 88 -4.91 14.08 -16.10
CA GLU A 88 -3.98 14.62 -17.09
C GLU A 88 -2.53 14.32 -16.67
N PRO A 89 -1.73 13.63 -17.50
CA PRO A 89 -0.33 13.35 -17.18
C PRO A 89 0.50 14.63 -17.12
N PHE A 90 1.42 14.70 -16.16
CA PHE A 90 2.31 15.84 -15.99
C PHE A 90 3.58 15.46 -15.21
N LYS A 91 4.54 16.39 -15.14
CA LYS A 91 5.82 16.21 -14.45
C LYS A 91 5.98 17.16 -13.27
N ILE A 92 6.56 16.65 -12.17
CA ILE A 92 7.10 17.45 -11.06
C ILE A 92 8.52 16.94 -10.83
N ASP A 93 9.52 17.82 -10.82
CA ASP A 93 10.92 17.47 -10.56
C ASP A 93 11.41 16.26 -11.39
N ASN A 94 11.05 16.24 -12.67
CA ASN A 94 11.38 15.19 -13.63
C ASN A 94 10.76 13.80 -13.35
N ILE A 95 9.78 13.72 -12.44
CA ILE A 95 8.99 12.51 -12.14
C ILE A 95 7.65 12.59 -12.88
N ASP A 96 7.32 11.53 -13.62
CA ASP A 96 6.04 11.40 -14.35
C ASP A 96 4.89 11.00 -13.42
N TYR A 97 3.80 11.77 -13.47
CA TYR A 97 2.55 11.49 -12.78
C TYR A 97 1.42 11.30 -13.79
N TRP A 98 0.51 10.36 -13.50
CA TRP A 98 -0.59 10.00 -14.41
C TRP A 98 -1.87 10.83 -14.20
N GLY A 99 -1.78 11.83 -13.33
CA GLY A 99 -2.89 12.66 -12.90
C GLY A 99 -2.60 13.27 -11.53
N LYS A 100 -3.50 14.15 -11.10
CA LYS A 100 -3.45 14.80 -9.78
C LYS A 100 -4.76 14.62 -9.04
N VAL A 101 -4.64 14.40 -7.74
CA VAL A 101 -5.74 14.43 -6.78
C VAL A 101 -5.61 15.71 -5.97
N GLN A 102 -6.62 16.57 -6.08
CA GLN A 102 -6.70 17.85 -5.40
C GLN A 102 -7.65 17.72 -4.22
N ILE A 103 -7.14 17.92 -3.02
CA ILE A 103 -7.89 17.87 -1.77
C ILE A 103 -8.00 19.30 -1.29
N VAL A 104 -9.23 19.75 -1.05
CA VAL A 104 -9.52 21.05 -0.42
C VAL A 104 -9.91 20.77 1.02
N SER A 105 -9.30 21.47 1.95
CA SER A 105 -9.61 21.32 3.37
C SER A 105 -10.73 22.25 3.84
N ILE A 106 -11.32 21.91 4.99
CA ILE A 106 -12.20 22.80 5.74
C ILE A 106 -11.31 23.73 6.57
N ASP A 107 -11.65 25.02 6.58
CA ASP A 107 -10.97 26.08 7.35
C ASP A 107 -9.45 26.17 7.12
N ASN A 108 -8.96 25.84 5.92
CA ASN A 108 -7.53 25.84 5.59
C ASN A 108 -6.69 25.02 6.59
N TYR A 109 -7.09 23.77 6.84
CA TYR A 109 -6.34 22.86 7.70
C TYR A 109 -4.89 22.70 7.22
N ILE A 110 -3.93 23.14 8.05
CA ILE A 110 -2.50 23.01 7.77
C ILE A 110 -1.96 21.79 8.54
N PRO A 111 -1.69 20.64 7.88
CA PRO A 111 -1.05 19.50 8.52
C PRO A 111 0.35 19.87 9.01
N LYS A 112 0.86 19.13 9.99
CA LYS A 112 2.24 19.24 10.46
C LYS A 112 3.00 17.97 10.09
N PRO A 113 3.56 17.87 8.87
CA PRO A 113 4.23 16.66 8.43
C PRO A 113 5.48 16.39 9.28
N ILE A 114 5.65 15.13 9.68
CA ILE A 114 6.83 14.62 10.39
C ILE A 114 7.14 13.21 9.89
N SER A 115 8.41 12.88 9.63
CA SER A 115 8.80 11.52 9.26
C SER A 115 8.75 10.59 10.46
N LEU A 116 8.58 9.28 10.24
CA LEU A 116 8.61 8.31 11.34
C LEU A 116 9.95 8.30 12.08
N LYS A 117 11.06 8.50 11.36
CA LYS A 117 12.38 8.71 11.96
C LYS A 117 12.39 9.91 12.93
N ALA A 118 11.97 11.08 12.46
CA ALA A 118 11.95 12.29 13.28
C ALA A 118 10.95 12.19 14.45
N LEU A 119 9.82 11.51 14.24
CA LEU A 119 8.84 11.22 15.28
C LEU A 119 9.43 10.33 16.37
N LYS A 120 10.18 9.28 16.00
CA LYS A 120 10.88 8.41 16.95
C LYS A 120 11.89 9.21 17.77
N GLU A 121 12.73 10.02 17.12
CA GLU A 121 13.75 10.83 17.78
C GLU A 121 13.13 11.88 18.72
N LYS A 122 11.97 12.43 18.35
CA LYS A 122 11.29 13.48 19.12
C LYS A 122 10.50 12.97 20.32
N TYR A 123 9.85 11.81 20.20
CA TYR A 123 8.87 11.32 21.18
C TYR A 123 9.27 10.04 21.90
N THR A 124 10.41 9.43 21.58
CA THR A 124 10.83 8.16 22.19
C THR A 124 12.33 8.18 22.50
N ASN A 125 12.75 7.30 23.42
CA ASN A 125 14.17 7.11 23.76
C ASN A 125 14.79 5.93 22.99
N LEU A 126 14.27 5.62 21.80
CA LEU A 126 14.65 4.44 20.98
C LEU A 126 15.76 4.74 19.98
N ASN A 127 16.62 5.71 20.29
CA ASN A 127 17.72 6.10 19.41
C ASN A 127 18.60 4.88 19.10
N ASN A 128 18.91 4.67 17.83
CA ASN A 128 19.67 3.53 17.30
C ASN A 128 19.07 2.12 17.50
N LYS A 129 17.86 2.01 18.07
CA LYS A 129 17.18 0.72 18.20
C LYS A 129 16.40 0.37 16.92
N PRO A 130 16.50 -0.88 16.41
CA PRO A 130 15.62 -1.37 15.36
C PRO A 130 14.15 -1.17 15.77
N THR A 131 13.35 -0.59 14.88
CA THR A 131 11.99 -0.18 15.22
C THR A 131 11.03 -0.51 14.08
N LEU A 132 9.95 -1.22 14.41
CA LEU A 132 8.77 -1.36 13.57
C LEU A 132 7.74 -0.30 13.96
N PHE A 133 7.07 0.25 12.96
CA PHE A 133 5.96 1.18 13.17
C PHE A 133 4.65 0.54 12.78
N MET A 134 3.62 0.81 13.58
CA MET A 134 2.25 0.42 13.32
C MET A 134 1.34 1.64 13.46
N ILE A 135 0.48 1.92 12.49
CA ILE A 135 -0.46 3.03 12.54
C ILE A 135 -1.88 2.50 12.46
N ASP A 136 -2.71 2.85 13.47
CA ASP A 136 -4.09 2.37 13.59
C ASP A 136 -4.21 0.84 13.43
N GLY A 137 -3.24 0.10 13.96
CA GLY A 137 -3.19 -1.37 13.88
C GLY A 137 -2.56 -1.95 12.61
N ASN A 138 -2.16 -1.11 11.64
CA ASN A 138 -1.56 -1.55 10.37
C ASN A 138 -0.04 -1.36 10.38
N LEU A 139 0.72 -2.40 10.03
CA LEU A 139 2.17 -2.32 9.98
C LEU A 139 2.65 -1.47 8.79
N VAL A 140 3.65 -0.63 9.03
CA VAL A 140 4.25 0.19 7.99
C VAL A 140 5.33 -0.62 7.27
N ASN A 141 5.10 -0.91 5.98
CA ASN A 141 6.00 -1.70 5.11
C ASN A 141 6.88 -0.82 4.20
N GLU A 142 7.11 0.43 4.59
CA GLU A 142 7.93 1.42 3.88
C GLU A 142 9.12 1.82 4.74
N GLU A 143 10.18 2.34 4.10
CA GLU A 143 11.35 2.80 4.85
C GLU A 143 10.99 3.97 5.77
N ASN A 144 11.46 3.88 7.02
CA ASN A 144 11.08 4.80 8.09
C ASN A 144 11.48 6.27 7.83
N SER A 145 12.43 6.53 6.93
CA SER A 145 12.85 7.88 6.54
C SER A 145 11.83 8.59 5.64
N ASP A 146 11.14 7.82 4.79
CA ASP A 146 10.35 8.35 3.68
C ASP A 146 8.85 8.40 4.02
N TYR A 147 8.49 7.70 5.09
CA TYR A 147 7.13 7.63 5.59
C TYR A 147 6.81 8.84 6.48
N ILE A 148 5.83 9.64 6.06
CA ILE A 148 5.46 10.91 6.69
C ILE A 148 4.06 10.81 7.24
N VAL A 149 3.89 11.32 8.47
CA VAL A 149 2.61 11.41 9.17
C VAL A 149 2.30 12.86 9.55
N ASP A 150 1.04 13.15 9.80
CA ASP A 150 0.59 14.43 10.33
C ASP A 150 0.64 14.43 11.86
N GLU A 151 1.62 15.13 12.44
CA GLU A 151 1.82 15.26 13.88
C GLU A 151 0.55 15.78 14.59
N LYS A 152 -0.22 16.66 13.95
CA LYS A 152 -1.45 17.22 14.55
C LYS A 152 -2.56 16.18 14.68
N ASN A 153 -2.53 15.14 13.85
CA ASN A 153 -3.55 14.10 13.81
C ASN A 153 -3.22 12.88 14.68
N ILE A 154 -2.09 12.87 15.38
CA ILE A 154 -1.73 11.80 16.32
C ILE A 154 -2.51 11.95 17.62
N LEU A 155 -3.18 10.89 18.04
CA LEU A 155 -3.86 10.77 19.33
C LEU A 155 -2.91 10.26 20.41
N SER A 156 -2.16 9.19 20.14
CA SER A 156 -1.19 8.62 21.08
C SER A 156 -0.06 7.86 20.38
N ILE A 157 1.05 7.71 21.09
CA ILE A 157 2.20 6.88 20.70
C ILE A 157 2.47 5.91 21.85
N THR A 158 2.46 4.61 21.56
CA THR A 158 2.79 3.55 22.52
C THR A 158 4.03 2.82 22.04
N VAL A 159 4.96 2.55 22.95
CA VAL A 159 6.20 1.84 22.65
C VAL A 159 6.19 0.50 23.37
N ASP A 160 6.24 -0.59 22.61
CA ASP A 160 6.43 -1.93 23.12
C ASP A 160 7.83 -2.44 22.74
N THR A 161 8.47 -3.18 23.63
CA THR A 161 9.76 -3.82 23.34
C THR A 161 9.58 -5.33 23.22
N LEU A 162 9.97 -5.88 22.08
CA LEU A 162 9.99 -7.31 21.79
C LEU A 162 11.41 -7.82 21.99
N LYS A 163 11.59 -8.66 23.02
CA LYS A 163 12.86 -9.29 23.35
C LYS A 163 12.73 -10.80 23.22
N VAL A 164 13.42 -11.39 22.26
CA VAL A 164 13.53 -12.84 22.12
C VAL A 164 14.96 -13.23 22.48
N LYS A 165 15.13 -13.82 23.68
CA LYS A 165 16.46 -14.08 24.25
C LYS A 165 17.27 -15.06 23.41
N ASP A 166 16.63 -16.11 22.91
CA ASP A 166 17.30 -17.20 22.20
C ASP A 166 17.83 -16.76 20.82
N GLU A 167 17.12 -15.84 20.17
CA GLU A 167 17.47 -15.30 18.85
C GLU A 167 18.23 -13.96 18.91
N LYS A 168 18.52 -13.45 20.13
CA LYS A 168 19.15 -12.14 20.37
C LYS A 168 18.43 -10.97 19.67
N ILE A 169 17.11 -11.09 19.49
CA ILE A 169 16.29 -10.04 18.88
C ILE A 169 15.89 -9.04 19.97
N ASP A 170 16.26 -7.77 19.79
CA ASP A 170 15.78 -6.66 20.59
C ASP A 170 15.18 -5.57 19.69
N LEU A 171 13.86 -5.64 19.50
CA LEU A 171 13.11 -4.82 18.56
C LEU A 171 12.11 -3.94 19.31
N ALA A 172 11.96 -2.69 18.88
CA ALA A 172 10.90 -1.83 19.37
C ALA A 172 9.72 -1.82 18.39
N LEU A 173 8.50 -1.86 18.91
CA LEU A 173 7.27 -1.66 18.16
C LEU A 173 6.65 -0.34 18.62
N VAL A 174 6.67 0.65 17.73
CA VAL A 174 6.05 1.97 17.95
C VAL A 174 4.66 1.95 17.32
N LYS A 175 3.63 2.03 18.17
CA LYS A 175 2.23 2.06 17.77
C LYS A 175 1.72 3.49 17.81
N ILE A 176 1.28 4.00 16.67
CA ILE A 176 0.70 5.33 16.51
C ILE A 176 -0.81 5.16 16.34
N LEU A 177 -1.58 5.88 17.15
CA LEU A 177 -3.03 5.93 17.03
C LEU A 177 -3.42 7.33 16.53
N THR A 178 -4.27 7.42 15.51
CA THR A 178 -4.72 8.72 14.96
C THR A 178 -6.02 9.21 15.61
N LYS A 179 -6.34 10.50 15.45
CA LYS A 179 -7.56 11.14 15.97
C LYS A 179 -8.79 10.84 15.11
N SER A 180 -9.16 9.57 15.00
CA SER A 180 -10.47 9.17 14.47
C SER A 180 -11.55 9.21 15.56
N GLU A 181 -12.82 9.34 15.18
CA GLU A 181 -13.94 9.30 16.13
C GLU A 181 -13.94 8.00 16.96
N GLU A 182 -13.66 6.87 16.30
CA GLU A 182 -13.57 5.56 16.92
C GLU A 182 -12.43 5.51 17.96
N ASN A 183 -11.24 5.98 17.59
CA ASN A 183 -10.07 5.99 18.47
C ASN A 183 -10.26 6.93 19.67
N ILE A 184 -10.86 8.11 19.44
CA ILE A 184 -11.19 9.06 20.52
C ILE A 184 -12.21 8.43 21.47
N LYS A 185 -13.25 7.79 20.96
CA LYS A 185 -14.26 7.11 21.79
C LYS A 185 -13.63 5.98 22.61
N LYS A 186 -12.85 5.10 21.98
CA LYS A 186 -12.13 4.00 22.65
C LYS A 186 -11.17 4.51 23.73
N SER A 187 -10.49 5.64 23.50
CA SER A 187 -9.55 6.21 24.49
C SER A 187 -10.24 6.75 25.76
N LYS A 188 -11.54 7.05 25.69
CA LYS A 188 -12.34 7.55 26.81
C LYS A 188 -13.14 6.45 27.52
N GLU A 189 -13.11 5.23 27.00
CA GLU A 189 -13.83 4.09 27.56
C GLU A 189 -13.17 3.65 28.88
N ILE A 190 -13.85 3.86 30.00
CA ILE A 190 -13.37 3.41 31.32
C ILE A 190 -13.59 1.90 31.41
N ARG A 191 -12.50 1.12 31.51
CA ARG A 191 -12.55 -0.31 31.78
C ARG A 191 -12.32 -0.58 33.26
N ILE A 192 -13.38 -1.02 33.95
CA ILE A 192 -13.27 -1.53 35.32
C ILE A 192 -12.75 -2.97 35.24
N LYS A 193 -11.53 -3.22 35.73
CA LYS A 193 -11.04 -4.59 35.95
C LYS A 193 -11.53 -5.04 37.33
N GLY A 194 -12.31 -6.13 37.36
CA GLY A 194 -12.64 -6.79 38.62
C GLY A 194 -11.36 -7.30 39.28
N ILE A 195 -11.15 -6.93 40.53
CA ILE A 195 -10.15 -7.57 41.38
C ILE A 195 -10.76 -8.91 41.77
N GLY A 196 -10.27 -10.00 41.17
CA GLY A 196 -10.61 -11.34 41.64
C GLY A 196 -9.95 -11.53 43.00
N GLU A 197 -10.75 -11.52 44.06
CA GLU A 197 -10.34 -12.01 45.36
C GLU A 197 -10.17 -13.53 45.24
N ASN A 198 -8.93 -14.00 45.40
CA ASN A 198 -8.59 -15.40 45.64
C ASN A 198 -8.28 -15.57 47.13
#